data_AF-A0A7X6ATF1-F1
#
_entry.id   AF-A0A7X6ATF1-F1
#
_cell.length_a   1.000
_cell.length_b   1.000
_cell.length_c   1.000
_cell.angle_alpha   90.00
_cell.angle_beta   90.00
_cell.angle_gamma   90.00
#
_symmetry.space_group_name_H-M   'P 1'
#
loop_
_entity.id
_entity.type
_entity.pdbx_description
1 polymer ?
#
loop_
_entity_poly.entity_id
_entity_poly.type
_entity_poly.pdbx_seq_one_letter_code
_entity_poly.pdbx_strand_id
1 'polypeptide(L)'
;NGDPEGEPTKAPTFIADDFGGAHAALAAMAALHHRDCRGEGQHVDVALLDAMWFQSSGFLTLAAMGIDLPRMGNEYRVAAPARVYRCRDGSITAGV
;
A
#
# COMPACT_ATOMS: atom_id res chain seq x y z
N ASN A 1 -6.26 8.98 0.18
CA ASN A 1 -5.11 9.89 0.34
C ASN A 1 -5.54 11.32 0.16
N GLY A 2 -4.93 12.25 0.91
CA GLY A 2 -5.24 13.68 0.88
C GLY A 2 -5.64 14.22 2.25
N ASP A 3 -5.83 15.54 2.34
CA ASP A 3 -6.37 16.22 3.52
C ASP A 3 -7.83 15.79 3.76
N PRO A 4 -8.30 15.70 5.03
CA PRO A 4 -9.70 15.40 5.33
C PRO A 4 -10.69 16.32 4.60
N GLU A 5 -10.42 17.63 4.58
CA GLU A 5 -11.30 18.66 4.00
C GLU A 5 -10.98 18.94 2.53
N GLY A 6 -9.89 18.37 2.00
CA GLY A 6 -9.44 18.55 0.62
C GLY A 6 -9.94 17.50 -0.36
N GLU A 7 -9.62 17.68 -1.64
CA GLU A 7 -9.88 16.68 -2.68
C GLU A 7 -8.98 15.43 -2.53
N PRO A 8 -9.42 14.26 -3.02
CA PRO A 8 -8.57 13.08 -3.11
C PRO A 8 -7.25 13.39 -3.85
N THR A 9 -6.13 13.06 -3.22
CA THR A 9 -4.81 13.30 -3.81
C THR A 9 -4.20 11.99 -4.29
N LYS A 10 -3.68 11.96 -5.53
CA LYS A 10 -2.94 10.79 -6.04
C LYS A 10 -1.62 10.59 -5.28
N ALA A 11 -1.09 9.37 -5.30
CA ALA A 11 0.27 9.12 -4.82
C ALA A 11 1.31 9.92 -5.64
N PRO A 12 2.46 10.29 -5.04
CA PRO A 12 3.49 11.05 -5.74
C PRO A 12 4.16 10.22 -6.86
N THR A 13 4.11 8.89 -6.78
CA THR A 13 4.65 7.95 -7.76
C THR A 13 3.56 7.06 -8.37
N PHE A 14 3.97 6.19 -9.29
CA PHE A 14 3.12 5.13 -9.87
C PHE A 14 3.09 3.90 -8.95
N ILE A 15 2.65 4.10 -7.72
CA ILE A 15 2.70 3.10 -6.64
C ILE A 15 2.07 1.75 -7.03
N ALA A 16 1.00 1.77 -7.84
CA ALA A 16 0.37 0.55 -8.33
C ALA A 16 1.28 -0.24 -9.27
N ASP A 17 2.03 0.45 -10.14
CA ASP A 17 2.98 -0.16 -11.07
C ASP A 17 4.20 -0.69 -10.31
N ASP A 18 4.70 0.08 -9.33
CA ASP A 18 5.82 -0.31 -8.47
C ASP A 18 5.51 -1.63 -7.72
N PHE A 19 4.34 -1.69 -7.07
CA PHE A 19 3.92 -2.91 -6.36
C PHE A 19 3.54 -4.03 -7.32
N GLY A 20 2.87 -3.74 -8.43
CA GLY A 20 2.53 -4.73 -9.45
C GLY A 20 3.78 -5.40 -10.03
N GLY A 21 4.79 -4.62 -10.36
CA GLY A 21 6.09 -5.12 -10.83
C GLY A 21 6.81 -5.96 -9.77
N ALA A 22 6.80 -5.52 -8.51
CA ALA A 22 7.40 -6.29 -7.41
C ALA A 22 6.68 -7.65 -7.20
N HIS A 23 5.35 -7.67 -7.22
CA HIS A 23 4.57 -8.90 -7.13
C HIS A 23 4.80 -9.82 -8.33
N ALA A 24 4.87 -9.26 -9.55
CA ALA A 24 5.16 -10.02 -10.76
C ALA A 24 6.56 -10.65 -10.71
N ALA A 25 7.58 -9.91 -10.24
CA ALA A 25 8.93 -10.44 -10.07
C ALA A 25 8.97 -11.57 -9.03
N LEU A 26 8.31 -11.40 -7.88
CA LEU A 26 8.21 -12.43 -6.86
C LEU A 26 7.50 -13.69 -7.39
N ALA A 27 6.36 -13.53 -8.07
CA ALA A 27 5.60 -14.64 -8.63
C ALA A 27 6.38 -15.37 -9.74
N ALA A 28 7.13 -14.65 -10.58
CA ALA A 28 8.01 -15.25 -11.57
C ALA A 28 9.13 -16.08 -10.93
N MET A 29 9.78 -15.57 -9.87
CA MET A 29 10.78 -16.35 -9.12
C MET A 29 10.17 -17.60 -8.49
N ALA A 30 8.96 -17.49 -7.93
CA ALA A 30 8.23 -18.63 -7.37
C ALA A 30 7.88 -19.68 -8.44
N ALA A 31 7.43 -19.26 -9.62
CA ALA A 31 7.12 -20.16 -10.74
C ALA A 31 8.38 -20.86 -11.29
N LEU A 32 9.53 -20.17 -11.34
CA LEU A 32 10.81 -20.77 -11.70
C LEU A 32 11.25 -21.81 -10.67
N HIS A 33 11.13 -21.50 -9.38
CA HIS A 33 11.42 -22.46 -8.31
C HIS A 33 10.50 -23.69 -8.39
N HIS A 34 9.19 -23.48 -8.62
CA HIS A 34 8.24 -24.56 -8.83
C HIS A 34 8.67 -25.47 -10.00
N ARG A 35 9.04 -24.88 -11.14
CA ARG A 35 9.56 -25.60 -12.30
C ARG A 35 10.81 -26.41 -11.96
N ASP A 36 11.75 -25.84 -11.23
CA ASP A 36 12.99 -26.55 -10.86
C ASP A 36 12.71 -27.74 -9.94
N CYS A 37 11.67 -27.66 -9.09
CA CYS A 37 11.26 -28.75 -8.21
C CYS A 37 10.33 -29.80 -8.86
N ARG A 38 9.49 -29.39 -9.82
CA ARG A 38 8.39 -30.23 -10.37
C ARG A 38 8.50 -30.53 -11.86
N GLY A 39 9.40 -29.87 -12.58
CA GLY A 39 9.59 -30.01 -14.02
C GLY A 39 8.63 -29.19 -14.88
N GLU A 40 7.68 -28.47 -14.28
CA GLU A 40 6.60 -27.76 -14.99
C GLU A 40 6.53 -26.28 -14.58
N GLY A 41 6.42 -25.41 -15.59
CA GLY A 41 6.18 -23.98 -15.40
C GLY A 41 4.71 -23.66 -15.08
N GLN A 42 4.42 -22.39 -14.83
CA GLN A 42 3.08 -21.91 -14.51
C GLN A 42 2.80 -20.57 -15.20
N HIS A 43 1.53 -20.28 -15.48
CA HIS A 43 1.09 -18.96 -15.90
C HIS A 43 1.01 -18.04 -14.67
N VAL A 44 1.65 -16.88 -14.75
CA VAL A 44 1.61 -15.86 -13.71
C VAL A 44 0.72 -14.72 -14.20
N ASP A 45 -0.40 -14.53 -13.51
CA ASP A 45 -1.32 -13.41 -13.71
C ASP A 45 -1.25 -12.48 -12.50
N VAL A 46 -0.99 -11.20 -12.75
CA VAL A 46 -0.80 -10.19 -11.71
C VAL A 46 -1.67 -8.98 -12.04
N ALA A 47 -2.65 -8.72 -11.17
CA ALA A 47 -3.47 -7.51 -11.24
C ALA A 47 -2.87 -6.39 -10.36
N LEU A 48 -2.74 -5.19 -10.92
CA LEU A 48 -2.27 -4.01 -10.17
C LEU A 48 -3.21 -3.68 -8.98
N LEU A 49 -4.50 -3.97 -9.11
CA LEU A 49 -5.48 -3.76 -8.05
C LEU A 49 -5.20 -4.66 -6.83
N ASP A 50 -4.89 -5.94 -7.06
CA ASP A 50 -4.60 -6.89 -5.99
C ASP A 50 -3.31 -6.50 -5.26
N ALA A 51 -2.28 -6.09 -6.01
CA ALA A 51 -1.04 -5.56 -5.45
C ALA A 51 -1.27 -4.30 -4.59
N MET A 52 -2.20 -3.43 -5.00
CA MET A 52 -2.59 -2.26 -4.22
C MET A 52 -3.41 -2.62 -2.98
N TRP A 53 -4.27 -3.63 -3.05
CA TRP A 53 -5.06 -4.11 -1.93
C TRP A 53 -4.22 -4.72 -0.82
N PHE A 54 -3.13 -5.42 -1.18
CA PHE A 54 -2.14 -5.87 -0.21
C PHE A 54 -1.65 -4.71 0.68
N GLN A 55 -1.50 -3.53 0.10
CA GLN A 55 -1.02 -2.34 0.81
C GLN A 55 -2.08 -1.54 1.55
N SER A 56 -3.33 -2.04 1.60
CA SER A 56 -4.43 -1.37 2.28
C SER A 56 -4.36 -1.42 3.81
N SER A 57 -3.40 -2.14 4.41
CA SER A 57 -3.19 -2.23 5.87
C SER A 57 -4.47 -2.51 6.67
N GLY A 58 -5.36 -3.37 6.16
CA GLY A 58 -6.61 -3.75 6.84
C GLY A 58 -7.79 -2.81 6.60
N PHE A 59 -7.63 -1.76 5.78
CA PHE A 59 -8.71 -0.86 5.42
C PHE A 59 -9.87 -1.58 4.70
N LEU A 60 -9.60 -2.61 3.90
CA LEU A 60 -10.68 -3.42 3.29
C LEU A 60 -11.55 -4.10 4.35
N THR A 61 -10.95 -4.61 5.42
CA THR A 61 -11.67 -5.22 6.54
C THR A 61 -12.50 -4.19 7.29
N LEU A 62 -11.94 -3.00 7.56
CA LEU A 62 -12.67 -1.90 8.21
C LEU A 62 -13.87 -1.45 7.37
N ALA A 63 -13.69 -1.31 6.05
CA ALA A 63 -14.77 -0.98 5.13
C ALA A 63 -15.87 -2.05 5.13
N ALA A 64 -15.51 -3.34 5.12
CA ALA A 64 -16.47 -4.44 5.20
C ALA A 64 -17.26 -4.47 6.52
N MET A 65 -16.70 -3.95 7.61
CA MET A 65 -17.37 -3.78 8.89
C MET A 65 -18.21 -2.49 8.97
N GLY A 66 -18.29 -1.70 7.89
CA GLY A 66 -18.99 -0.43 7.86
C GLY A 66 -18.30 0.68 8.65
N ILE A 67 -17.01 0.52 8.97
CA ILE A 67 -16.22 1.55 9.63
C ILE A 67 -15.73 2.53 8.57
N ASP A 68 -16.07 3.80 8.76
CA ASP A 68 -15.68 4.87 7.84
C ASP A 68 -14.15 5.07 7.82
N LEU A 69 -13.63 5.33 6.63
CA LEU A 69 -12.21 5.49 6.34
C LEU A 69 -11.98 6.85 5.70
N PRO A 70 -12.04 7.93 6.50
CA PRO A 70 -11.84 9.26 5.98
C PRO A 70 -10.40 9.42 5.46
N ARG A 71 -10.20 10.41 4.59
CA ARG A 71 -8.85 10.90 4.32
C ARG A 71 -8.27 11.47 5.62
N MET A 72 -7.05 11.09 5.97
CA MET A 72 -6.42 11.46 7.26
C MET A 72 -5.22 12.40 7.10
N GLY A 73 -4.91 12.86 5.88
CA GLY A 73 -3.68 13.58 5.61
C GLY A 73 -2.46 12.76 6.01
N ASN A 74 -1.63 13.34 6.87
CA ASN A 74 -0.41 12.71 7.40
C ASN A 74 -0.63 12.00 8.74
N GLU A 75 -1.86 11.84 9.21
CA GLU A 75 -2.16 11.22 10.51
C GLU A 75 -2.40 9.70 10.39
N TYR A 76 -1.85 8.93 11.31
CA TYR A 76 -2.16 7.50 11.48
C TYR A 76 -2.94 7.28 12.78
N ARG A 77 -4.28 7.19 12.69
CA ARG A 77 -5.19 7.30 13.83
C ARG A 77 -5.11 6.20 14.89
N VAL A 78 -4.40 5.11 14.63
CA VAL A 78 -4.29 3.98 15.57
C VAL A 78 -3.05 4.06 16.47
N ALA A 79 -2.18 5.06 16.30
CA ALA A 79 -1.01 5.29 17.15
C ALA A 79 -0.70 6.79 17.31
N ALA A 80 -0.09 7.17 18.44
CA ALA A 80 0.39 8.53 18.65
C ALA A 80 1.74 8.53 19.40
N PRO A 81 2.71 9.37 19.01
CA PRO A 81 2.68 10.29 17.87
C PRO A 81 2.80 9.53 16.54
N ALA A 82 2.03 9.89 15.52
CA ALA A 82 2.11 9.32 14.17
C ALA A 82 1.61 10.32 13.13
N ARG A 83 2.31 11.46 13.03
CA ARG A 83 1.95 12.55 12.11
C ARG A 83 3.13 13.47 11.79
N VAL A 84 2.86 14.43 10.90
CA VAL A 84 3.74 15.56 10.64
C VAL A 84 3.49 16.70 11.65
N TYR A 85 4.58 17.24 12.20
CA TYR A 85 4.61 18.34 13.18
C TYR A 85 5.39 19.53 12.63
N ARG A 86 4.90 20.74 12.89
CA ARG A 86 5.56 21.99 12.51
C ARG A 86 6.66 22.35 13.51
N CYS A 87 7.83 22.69 13.01
CA CYS A 87 9.00 23.15 13.75
C CYS A 87 9.39 24.57 13.30
N ARG A 88 10.42 25.16 13.92
CA ARG A 88 10.88 26.53 13.62
C ARG A 88 11.34 26.69 12.17
N ASP A 89 11.98 25.67 11.62
CA ASP A 89 12.70 25.68 10.34
C ASP A 89 12.17 24.64 9.34
N GLY A 90 11.01 24.05 9.62
CA GLY A 90 10.41 23.07 8.72
C GLY A 90 9.35 22.22 9.39
N SER A 91 9.15 21.03 8.84
CA SER A 91 8.23 20.03 9.37
C SER A 91 8.97 18.72 9.57
N ILE A 92 8.64 17.99 10.64
CA ILE A 92 9.17 16.66 10.90
C ILE A 92 8.03 15.66 10.97
N THR A 93 8.29 14.42 10.57
CA THR A 93 7.40 13.30 10.85
C THR A 93 7.84 12.66 12.16
N ALA A 94 6.92 12.47 13.11
CA ALA A 94 7.16 11.68 14.32
C ALA A 94 6.14 10.53 14.37
N GLY A 95 6.65 9.32 14.59
CA GLY A 95 5.96 8.03 14.54
C GLY A 95 6.50 7.10 15.63
N VAL A 96 5.65 6.17 16.11
CA VAL A 96 6.08 5.00 16.91
C VAL A 96 6.62 3.91 16.00
#